data_AF-A0A2L2WWV0-F1
#
_entry.id   AF-A0A2L2WWV0-F1
#
_cell.length_a   1.000
_cell.length_b   1.000
_cell.length_c   1.000
_cell.angle_alpha   90.00
_cell.angle_beta   90.00
_cell.angle_gamma   90.00
#
_symmetry.space_group_name_H-M   'P 1'
#
loop_
_entity.id
_entity.type
_entity.pdbx_description
1 polymer ?
#
loop_
_entity_poly.entity_id
_entity_poly.type
_entity_poly.pdbx_seq_one_letter_code
_entity_poly.pdbx_strand_id
1 'polypeptide(L)'
;MELLRIIAMLMVLTLHATYETFRYPRAAYVSEEPLSWLGIITTGTACIGCVDIFVLITGWFGIRFKVRNILRLVFQVAFAVTIALLALTLWQGEVPAGLLSILKMYYGYWFVNSYLILYLLSPVLNAFVEHCDEMDLRKFLLTFYAFVVPASFIFSDLNRGFAAVPFIGLYLLGRYVRLYMAPRLSACPRSYFLYFWTGCIVLSALTLWTAGFAPQIVIGALVPMATAYTNPITIASGVALLLYFSRIHFTSRIVNWLAAGSFMAYLTHQQVLVRPYYFEIIRRFDNQFATSLFILATFGTICLIFILSVCLDNIRLLAWKSIERLFRH
;
A
#
# COMPACT_ATOMS: atom_id res chain seq x y z
N MET A 1 8.01 4.75 13.30
CA MET A 1 6.75 4.90 12.53
C MET A 1 6.96 5.58 11.18
N GLU A 2 7.56 6.76 11.10
CA GLU A 2 7.81 7.42 9.80
C GLU A 2 8.65 6.56 8.84
N LEU A 3 9.65 5.84 9.36
CA LEU A 3 10.42 4.87 8.57
C LEU A 3 9.55 3.75 7.98
N LEU A 4 8.54 3.28 8.72
CA LEU A 4 7.60 2.27 8.21
C LEU A 4 6.73 2.83 7.09
N ARG A 5 6.34 4.11 7.13
CA ARG A 5 5.61 4.74 6.03
C ARG A 5 6.45 4.78 4.75
N ILE A 6 7.74 5.11 4.86
CA ILE A 6 8.67 5.09 3.74
C ILE A 6 8.78 3.67 3.18
N ILE A 7 9.02 2.68 4.05
CA ILE A 7 9.16 1.28 3.65
C ILE A 7 7.88 0.78 2.99
N ALA A 8 6.71 1.05 3.56
CA ALA A 8 5.43 0.69 2.97
C ALA A 8 5.23 1.33 1.59
N MET A 9 5.63 2.60 1.41
CA MET A 9 5.57 3.23 0.09
C MET A 9 6.53 2.58 -0.91
N LEU A 10 7.77 2.28 -0.51
CA LEU A 10 8.71 1.57 -1.37
C LEU A 10 8.18 0.18 -1.73
N MET A 11 7.55 -0.53 -0.79
CA MET A 11 6.87 -1.80 -1.07
C MET A 11 5.75 -1.63 -2.10
N VAL A 12 4.98 -0.53 -2.10
CA VAL A 12 3.97 -0.26 -3.15
C VAL A 12 4.64 -0.18 -4.53
N LEU A 13 5.71 0.62 -4.67
CA LEU A 13 6.43 0.74 -5.94
C LEU A 13 7.00 -0.62 -6.38
N THR A 14 7.64 -1.35 -5.48
CA THR A 14 8.22 -2.67 -5.74
C THR A 14 7.16 -3.72 -6.09
N LEU A 15 5.99 -3.70 -5.44
CA LEU A 15 4.86 -4.57 -5.77
C LEU A 15 4.39 -4.32 -7.22
N HIS A 16 4.30 -3.06 -7.62
CA HIS A 16 3.93 -2.70 -8.97
C HIS A 16 5.04 -3.01 -10.00
N ALA A 17 6.31 -3.04 -9.57
CA ALA A 17 7.43 -3.52 -10.37
C ALA A 17 7.45 -5.04 -10.57
N THR A 18 6.68 -5.78 -9.77
CA THR A 18 6.56 -7.24 -9.85
C THR A 18 5.23 -7.62 -10.51
N TYR A 19 4.19 -7.90 -9.72
CA TYR A 19 2.95 -8.49 -10.22
C TYR A 19 2.17 -7.64 -11.22
N GLU A 20 2.16 -6.31 -11.08
CA GLU A 20 1.45 -5.47 -12.08
C GLU A 20 2.23 -5.35 -13.39
N THR A 21 3.57 -5.48 -13.35
CA THR A 21 4.43 -5.41 -14.54
C THR A 21 4.46 -6.74 -15.29
N PHE A 22 4.67 -7.85 -14.57
CA PHE A 22 4.85 -9.20 -15.12
C PHE A 22 3.60 -10.07 -15.06
N ARG A 23 2.49 -9.54 -14.54
CA ARG A 23 1.27 -10.27 -14.17
C ARG A 23 1.49 -11.18 -12.96
N TYR A 24 0.40 -11.70 -12.44
CA TYR A 24 0.43 -12.66 -11.34
C TYR A 24 0.96 -14.03 -11.79
N PRO A 25 1.54 -14.82 -10.86
CA PRO A 25 2.10 -16.14 -11.16
C PRO A 25 1.12 -17.09 -11.88
N ARG A 26 1.64 -17.81 -12.88
CA ARG A 26 0.92 -18.86 -13.62
C ARG A 26 1.80 -20.10 -13.76
N ALA A 27 1.17 -21.27 -13.90
CA ALA A 27 1.90 -22.53 -13.97
C ALA A 27 2.91 -22.55 -15.13
N ALA A 28 2.50 -22.06 -16.30
CA ALA A 28 3.39 -21.96 -17.46
C ALA A 28 4.62 -21.09 -17.17
N TYR A 29 4.42 -19.91 -16.56
CA TYR A 29 5.53 -18.99 -16.30
C TYR A 29 6.51 -19.53 -15.26
N VAL A 30 5.99 -20.09 -14.16
CA VAL A 30 6.84 -20.67 -13.09
C VAL A 30 7.57 -21.91 -13.59
N SER A 31 6.95 -22.73 -14.45
CA SER A 31 7.59 -23.92 -15.01
C SER A 31 8.68 -23.58 -16.03
N GLU A 32 8.50 -22.50 -16.80
CA GLU A 32 9.47 -22.04 -17.80
C GLU A 32 10.69 -21.38 -17.14
N GLU A 33 10.49 -20.50 -16.15
CA GLU A 33 11.57 -19.79 -15.47
C GLU A 33 11.45 -19.85 -13.93
N PRO A 34 11.70 -21.02 -13.32
CA PRO A 34 11.41 -21.24 -11.91
C PRO A 34 12.21 -20.35 -10.95
N LEU A 35 13.47 -20.04 -11.27
CA LEU A 35 14.32 -19.19 -10.42
C LEU A 35 13.92 -17.70 -10.53
N SER A 36 13.64 -17.21 -11.73
CA SER A 36 13.12 -15.85 -11.94
C SER A 36 11.81 -15.65 -11.16
N TRP A 37 10.88 -16.60 -11.30
CA TRP A 37 9.60 -16.54 -10.60
C TRP A 37 9.69 -16.74 -9.10
N LEU A 38 10.68 -17.50 -8.59
CA LEU A 38 10.94 -17.53 -7.15
C LEU A 38 11.29 -16.12 -6.64
N GLY A 39 12.14 -15.39 -7.36
CA GLY A 39 12.48 -14.00 -7.05
C GLY A 39 11.25 -13.08 -7.09
N ILE A 40 10.51 -13.08 -8.20
CA ILE A 40 9.32 -12.24 -8.40
C ILE A 40 8.25 -12.53 -7.33
N ILE A 41 7.95 -13.82 -7.07
CA ILE A 41 6.98 -14.23 -6.06
C ILE A 41 7.43 -13.79 -4.67
N THR A 42 8.69 -14.03 -4.31
CA THR A 42 9.22 -13.66 -2.99
C THR A 42 9.17 -12.15 -2.78
N THR A 43 9.56 -11.37 -3.78
CA THR A 43 9.49 -9.90 -3.72
C THR A 43 8.04 -9.41 -3.66
N GLY A 44 7.14 -10.00 -4.47
CA GLY A 44 5.73 -9.65 -4.50
C GLY A 44 5.01 -9.96 -3.17
N THR A 45 5.23 -11.15 -2.60
CA THR A 45 4.66 -11.52 -1.29
C THR A 45 5.26 -10.68 -0.16
N ALA A 46 6.55 -10.35 -0.22
CA ALA A 46 7.16 -9.43 0.75
C ALA A 46 6.51 -8.05 0.74
N CYS A 47 6.01 -7.59 -0.41
CA CYS A 47 5.46 -6.25 -0.60
C CYS A 47 3.94 -6.17 -0.49
N ILE A 48 3.19 -7.27 -0.60
CA ILE A 48 1.73 -7.25 -0.70
C ILE A 48 1.06 -6.58 0.51
N GLY A 49 1.58 -6.74 1.72
CA GLY A 49 1.03 -6.11 2.93
C GLY A 49 1.20 -4.58 3.02
N CYS A 50 1.77 -3.93 2.00
CA CYS A 50 2.06 -2.49 2.03
C CYS A 50 0.83 -1.61 2.27
N VAL A 51 -0.31 -1.93 1.64
CA VAL A 51 -1.58 -1.20 1.82
C VAL A 51 -2.07 -1.36 3.26
N ASP A 52 -2.08 -2.59 3.77
CA ASP A 52 -2.51 -2.89 5.13
C ASP A 52 -1.71 -2.11 6.15
N ILE A 53 -0.40 -2.02 5.96
CA ILE A 53 0.50 -1.25 6.82
C ILE A 53 0.09 0.23 6.87
N PHE A 54 -0.25 0.86 5.74
CA PHE A 54 -0.72 2.25 5.74
C PHE A 54 -1.99 2.44 6.58
N VAL A 55 -2.95 1.53 6.45
CA VAL A 55 -4.21 1.59 7.20
C VAL A 55 -4.01 1.25 8.67
N LEU A 56 -3.16 0.26 8.98
CA LEU A 56 -2.77 -0.11 10.34
C LEU A 56 -2.06 1.03 11.06
N ILE A 57 -1.15 1.77 10.39
CA ILE A 57 -0.53 2.98 10.94
C ILE A 57 -1.59 4.05 11.22
N THR A 58 -2.55 4.20 10.31
CA THR A 58 -3.66 5.15 10.45
C THR A 58 -4.51 4.80 11.70
N GLY A 59 -4.84 3.52 11.86
CA GLY A 59 -5.49 2.98 13.06
C GLY A 59 -4.65 3.20 14.31
N TRP A 60 -3.39 2.79 14.31
CA TRP A 60 -2.46 2.92 15.45
C TRP A 60 -2.48 4.31 16.10
N PHE A 61 -2.48 5.37 15.30
CA PHE A 61 -2.52 6.74 15.80
C PHE A 61 -3.93 7.26 16.14
N GLY A 62 -4.98 6.64 15.63
CA GLY A 62 -6.36 7.08 15.85
C GLY A 62 -6.62 8.44 15.22
N ILE A 63 -6.76 8.48 13.90
CA ILE A 63 -6.94 9.74 13.18
C ILE A 63 -8.19 10.47 13.67
N ARG A 64 -8.10 11.80 13.75
CA ARG A 64 -9.24 12.66 14.07
C ARG A 64 -9.75 13.31 12.80
N PHE A 65 -11.05 13.23 12.59
CA PHE A 65 -11.70 13.88 11.46
C PHE A 65 -11.54 15.40 11.53
N LYS A 66 -11.05 15.97 10.44
CA LYS A 66 -10.96 17.41 10.20
C LYS A 66 -11.16 17.64 8.71
N VAL A 67 -12.15 18.43 8.34
CA VAL A 67 -12.45 18.76 6.93
C VAL A 67 -11.20 19.30 6.20
N ARG A 68 -10.38 20.09 6.89
CA ARG A 68 -9.09 20.60 6.38
C ARG A 68 -8.16 19.48 5.87
N ASN A 69 -8.15 18.31 6.50
CA ASN A 69 -7.31 17.20 6.05
C ASN A 69 -7.87 16.53 4.79
N ILE A 70 -9.20 16.49 4.63
CA ILE A 70 -9.84 16.05 3.38
C ILE A 70 -9.45 17.00 2.24
N LEU A 71 -9.61 18.31 2.45
CA LEU A 71 -9.26 19.30 1.43
C LEU A 71 -7.78 19.22 1.04
N ARG A 72 -6.89 18.98 2.01
CA ARG A 72 -5.46 18.74 1.75
C ARG A 72 -5.21 17.50 0.89
N LEU A 73 -5.89 16.39 1.18
CA LEU A 73 -5.76 15.15 0.41
C LEU A 73 -6.31 15.31 -1.00
N VAL A 74 -7.50 15.90 -1.14
CA VAL A 74 -8.12 16.20 -2.45
C VAL A 74 -7.22 17.12 -3.27
N PHE A 75 -6.68 18.16 -2.66
CA PHE A 75 -5.72 19.05 -3.34
C PHE A 75 -4.44 18.31 -3.74
N GLN A 76 -3.95 17.38 -2.91
CA GLN A 76 -2.76 16.60 -3.23
C GLN A 76 -2.98 15.68 -4.44
N VAL A 77 -4.14 15.03 -4.54
CA VAL A 77 -4.52 14.27 -5.74
C VAL A 77 -4.64 15.20 -6.94
N ALA A 78 -5.37 16.31 -6.81
CA ALA A 78 -5.57 17.24 -7.91
C ALA A 78 -4.25 17.81 -8.44
N PHE A 79 -3.32 18.16 -7.54
CA PHE A 79 -2.00 18.65 -7.90
C PHE A 79 -1.19 17.58 -8.66
N ALA A 80 -1.16 16.34 -8.18
CA ALA A 80 -0.45 15.25 -8.85
C ALA A 80 -1.00 15.00 -10.28
N VAL A 81 -2.33 15.05 -10.43
CA VAL A 81 -3.00 14.91 -11.73
C VAL A 81 -2.63 16.04 -12.68
N THR A 82 -2.74 17.29 -12.23
CA THR A 82 -2.44 18.47 -13.05
C THR A 82 -0.98 18.50 -13.50
N ILE A 83 -0.03 18.15 -12.63
CA ILE A 83 1.39 18.09 -13.00
C ILE A 83 1.65 16.98 -14.01
N ALA A 84 1.06 15.79 -13.84
CA ALA A 84 1.21 14.70 -14.79
C ALA A 84 0.64 15.06 -16.17
N LEU A 85 -0.52 15.72 -16.21
CA LEU A 85 -1.14 16.21 -17.45
C LEU A 85 -0.25 17.25 -18.14
N LEU A 86 0.26 18.23 -17.39
CA LEU A 86 1.14 19.26 -17.94
C LEU A 86 2.42 18.64 -18.51
N ALA A 87 3.07 17.74 -17.76
CA ALA A 87 4.30 17.08 -18.20
C ALA A 87 4.10 16.29 -19.50
N LEU A 88 2.98 15.56 -19.62
CA LEU A 88 2.68 14.79 -20.83
C LEU A 88 2.27 15.66 -22.01
N THR A 89 1.50 16.72 -21.78
CA THR A 89 1.14 17.67 -22.83
C THR A 89 2.38 18.33 -23.41
N LEU A 90 3.34 18.71 -22.55
CA LEU A 90 4.62 19.28 -22.98
C LEU A 90 5.52 18.26 -23.71
N TRP A 91 5.44 16.97 -23.37
CA TRP A 91 6.25 15.93 -23.99
C TRP A 91 5.66 15.44 -25.33
N GLN A 92 4.34 15.22 -25.39
CA GLN A 92 3.68 14.57 -26.52
C GLN A 92 2.88 15.52 -27.41
N GLY A 93 2.66 16.77 -26.97
CA GLY A 93 1.87 17.77 -27.71
C GLY A 93 0.36 17.52 -27.69
N GLU A 94 -0.12 16.46 -27.03
CA GLU A 94 -1.52 16.08 -27.00
C GLU A 94 -2.04 15.91 -25.56
N VAL A 95 -3.30 16.31 -25.35
CA VAL A 95 -4.02 16.05 -24.09
C VAL A 95 -4.90 14.82 -24.31
N PRO A 96 -4.76 13.74 -23.52
CA PRO A 96 -5.65 12.60 -23.61
C PRO A 96 -7.09 13.03 -23.28
N ALA A 97 -7.97 13.05 -24.30
CA ALA A 97 -9.22 13.79 -24.25
C ALA A 97 -10.48 12.97 -23.91
N GLY A 98 -11.48 13.71 -23.42
CA GLY A 98 -12.81 13.29 -22.96
C GLY A 98 -13.04 13.68 -21.50
N LEU A 99 -14.15 14.37 -21.17
CA LEU A 99 -14.48 14.76 -19.77
C LEU A 99 -14.43 13.56 -18.81
N LEU A 100 -14.95 12.41 -19.26
CA LEU A 100 -14.93 11.17 -18.49
C LEU A 100 -13.49 10.66 -18.23
N SER A 101 -12.60 10.78 -19.23
CA SER A 101 -11.18 10.43 -19.09
C SER A 101 -10.50 11.32 -18.07
N ILE A 102 -10.76 12.63 -18.10
CA ILE A 102 -10.25 13.60 -17.12
C ILE A 102 -10.76 13.25 -15.72
N LEU A 103 -12.07 13.05 -15.55
CA LEU A 103 -12.66 12.67 -14.26
C LEU A 103 -12.03 11.38 -13.72
N LYS A 104 -11.80 10.38 -14.58
CA LYS A 104 -11.14 9.13 -14.19
C LYS A 104 -9.70 9.36 -13.69
N MET A 105 -8.98 10.37 -14.17
CA MET A 105 -7.65 10.70 -13.66
C MET A 105 -7.70 11.25 -12.23
N TYR A 106 -8.75 11.99 -11.86
CA TYR A 106 -8.90 12.52 -10.50
C TYR A 106 -9.47 11.48 -9.52
N TYR A 107 -10.45 10.67 -9.95
CA TYR A 107 -11.16 9.73 -9.09
C TYR A 107 -10.68 8.27 -9.18
N GLY A 108 -9.73 7.96 -10.06
CA GLY A 108 -9.28 6.60 -10.34
C GLY A 108 -8.42 5.92 -9.26
N TYR A 109 -8.03 6.65 -8.21
CA TYR A 109 -7.22 6.10 -7.11
C TYR A 109 -8.10 5.35 -6.11
N TRP A 110 -8.25 4.04 -6.30
CA TRP A 110 -9.06 3.18 -5.43
C TRP A 110 -8.70 3.32 -3.94
N PHE A 111 -7.40 3.43 -3.62
CA PHE A 111 -6.93 3.60 -2.25
C PHE A 111 -7.42 4.91 -1.64
N VAL A 112 -7.33 6.02 -2.39
CA VAL A 112 -7.79 7.35 -1.93
C VAL A 112 -9.29 7.30 -1.62
N ASN A 113 -10.08 6.69 -2.50
CA ASN A 113 -11.53 6.60 -2.32
C ASN A 113 -11.88 5.79 -1.05
N SER A 114 -11.29 4.61 -0.88
CA SER A 114 -11.49 3.78 0.33
C SER A 114 -11.00 4.48 1.59
N TYR A 115 -9.87 5.19 1.52
CA TYR A 115 -9.32 5.95 2.64
C TYR A 115 -10.20 7.14 3.04
N LEU A 116 -10.80 7.86 2.09
CA LEU A 116 -11.71 8.97 2.38
C LEU A 116 -12.96 8.49 3.14
N ILE A 117 -13.51 7.33 2.76
CA ILE A 117 -14.63 6.72 3.48
C ILE A 117 -14.21 6.34 4.89
N LEU A 118 -13.06 5.68 5.06
CA LEU A 118 -12.50 5.40 6.39
C LEU A 118 -12.31 6.69 7.21
N TYR A 119 -11.77 7.74 6.59
CA TYR A 119 -11.50 9.00 7.25
C TYR A 119 -12.79 9.66 7.75
N LEU A 120 -13.84 9.66 6.92
CA LEU A 120 -15.17 10.12 7.29
C LEU A 120 -15.75 9.34 8.47
N LEU A 121 -15.56 8.02 8.50
CA LEU A 121 -16.05 7.14 9.57
C LEU A 121 -15.19 7.18 10.84
N SER A 122 -13.97 7.76 10.79
CA SER A 122 -13.04 7.76 11.91
C SER A 122 -13.61 8.27 13.24
N PRO A 123 -14.50 9.28 13.32
CA PRO A 123 -15.10 9.70 14.61
C PRO A 123 -15.94 8.60 15.24
N VAL A 124 -16.75 7.90 14.42
CA VAL A 124 -17.62 6.80 14.88
C VAL A 124 -16.76 5.63 15.36
N LEU A 125 -15.73 5.28 14.60
CA LEU A 125 -14.81 4.20 14.95
C LEU A 125 -14.02 4.51 16.23
N ASN A 126 -13.60 5.77 16.41
CA ASN A 126 -12.92 6.18 17.64
C ASN A 126 -13.87 6.17 18.83
N ALA A 127 -15.10 6.69 18.67
CA ALA A 127 -16.11 6.67 19.72
C ALA A 127 -16.43 5.22 20.15
N PHE A 128 -16.55 4.30 19.20
CA PHE A 128 -16.71 2.87 19.49
C PHE A 128 -15.57 2.35 20.37
N VAL A 129 -14.31 2.57 19.97
CA VAL A 129 -13.12 2.13 20.72
C VAL A 129 -13.02 2.79 22.11
N GLU A 130 -13.48 4.02 22.27
CA GLU A 130 -13.47 4.75 23.54
C GLU A 130 -14.52 4.24 24.54
N HIS A 131 -15.63 3.65 24.06
CA HIS A 131 -16.75 3.21 24.91
C HIS A 131 -16.82 1.69 25.10
N CYS A 132 -16.24 0.90 24.19
CA CYS A 132 -16.21 -0.56 24.37
C CYS A 132 -15.02 -0.99 25.24
N ASP A 133 -15.18 -2.09 25.98
CA ASP A 133 -14.05 -2.73 26.62
C ASP A 133 -13.18 -3.49 25.60
N GLU A 134 -12.06 -4.02 26.07
CA GLU A 134 -11.17 -4.79 25.21
C GLU A 134 -11.83 -6.06 24.65
N MET A 135 -12.63 -6.74 25.48
CA MET A 135 -13.22 -8.02 25.13
C MET A 135 -14.21 -7.85 23.98
N ASP A 136 -15.00 -6.79 24.01
CA ASP A 136 -15.96 -6.43 22.98
C ASP A 136 -15.25 -6.02 21.68
N LEU A 137 -14.19 -5.23 21.75
CA LEU A 137 -13.38 -4.90 20.57
C LEU A 137 -12.74 -6.16 19.97
N ARG A 138 -12.24 -7.07 20.80
CA ARG A 138 -11.65 -8.34 20.35
C ARG A 138 -12.69 -9.24 19.70
N LYS A 139 -13.87 -9.40 20.31
CA LYS A 139 -14.99 -10.18 19.75
C LYS A 139 -15.42 -9.58 18.41
N PHE A 140 -15.59 -8.26 18.35
CA PHE A 140 -15.91 -7.56 17.11
C PHE A 140 -14.88 -7.87 16.02
N LEU A 141 -13.57 -7.75 16.30
CA LEU A 141 -12.52 -8.02 15.31
C LEU A 141 -12.53 -9.48 14.84
N LEU A 142 -12.68 -10.43 15.75
CA LEU A 142 -12.75 -11.86 15.41
C LEU A 142 -13.95 -12.16 14.52
N THR A 143 -15.14 -11.69 14.91
CA THR A 143 -16.37 -11.84 14.12
C THR A 143 -16.23 -11.12 12.78
N PHE A 144 -15.72 -9.89 12.77
CA PHE A 144 -15.50 -9.10 11.57
C PHE A 144 -14.63 -9.85 10.55
N TYR A 145 -13.45 -10.33 10.95
CA TYR A 145 -12.58 -11.06 10.02
C TYR A 145 -13.13 -12.45 9.65
N ALA A 146 -13.83 -13.13 10.57
CA ALA A 146 -14.48 -14.41 10.26
C ALA A 146 -15.51 -14.30 9.12
N PHE A 147 -16.23 -13.17 9.04
CA PHE A 147 -17.17 -12.91 7.95
C PHE A 147 -16.52 -12.24 6.75
N VAL A 148 -15.72 -11.18 6.95
CA VAL A 148 -15.17 -10.36 5.87
C VAL A 148 -14.14 -11.12 5.04
N VAL A 149 -13.33 -12.00 5.64
CA VAL A 149 -12.31 -12.73 4.87
C VAL A 149 -12.97 -13.64 3.82
N PRO A 150 -13.88 -14.59 4.15
CA PRO A 150 -14.57 -15.39 3.14
C PRO A 150 -15.42 -14.53 2.19
N ALA A 151 -16.18 -13.58 2.75
CA ALA A 151 -17.05 -12.71 1.98
C ALA A 151 -16.29 -11.90 0.92
N SER A 152 -15.03 -11.52 1.19
CA SER A 152 -14.19 -10.77 0.25
C SER A 152 -13.82 -11.52 -1.03
N PHE A 153 -13.96 -12.85 -1.04
CA PHE A 153 -13.77 -13.68 -2.22
C PHE A 153 -15.06 -13.90 -3.01
N ILE A 154 -16.22 -13.62 -2.40
CA ILE A 154 -17.55 -13.87 -2.98
C ILE A 154 -18.17 -12.56 -3.48
N PHE A 155 -18.13 -11.49 -2.67
CA PHE A 155 -18.80 -10.23 -2.97
C PHE A 155 -17.83 -9.22 -3.59
N SER A 156 -18.22 -8.68 -4.75
CA SER A 156 -17.48 -7.65 -5.47
C SER A 156 -17.28 -6.36 -4.65
N ASP A 157 -18.18 -6.05 -3.72
CA ASP A 157 -18.09 -4.83 -2.91
C ASP A 157 -16.93 -4.84 -1.91
N LEU A 158 -16.48 -6.04 -1.52
CA LEU A 158 -15.33 -6.23 -0.61
C LEU A 158 -14.02 -6.43 -1.39
N ASN A 159 -14.11 -6.91 -2.63
CA ASN A 159 -13.04 -7.03 -3.62
C ASN A 159 -11.70 -7.46 -3.02
N ARG A 160 -11.65 -8.57 -2.26
CA ARG A 160 -10.41 -9.11 -1.64
C ARG A 160 -9.58 -8.09 -0.84
N GLY A 161 -10.22 -7.05 -0.31
CA GLY A 161 -9.55 -5.99 0.45
C GLY A 161 -9.41 -4.63 -0.24
N PHE A 162 -9.75 -4.52 -1.53
CA PHE A 162 -9.69 -3.27 -2.30
C PHE A 162 -10.91 -2.37 -2.04
N ALA A 163 -11.34 -2.25 -0.79
CA ALA A 163 -12.57 -1.56 -0.41
C ALA A 163 -12.48 -0.90 0.99
N ALA A 164 -13.38 0.03 1.27
CA ALA A 164 -13.42 0.76 2.54
C ALA A 164 -13.77 -0.14 3.74
N VAL A 165 -14.59 -1.19 3.55
CA VAL A 165 -14.99 -2.08 4.65
C VAL A 165 -13.78 -2.81 5.25
N PRO A 166 -12.92 -3.51 4.48
CA PRO A 166 -11.65 -4.04 4.98
C PRO A 166 -10.77 -3.00 5.68
N PHE A 167 -10.77 -1.74 5.22
CA PHE A 167 -10.02 -0.66 5.86
C PHE A 167 -10.54 -0.34 7.27
N ILE A 168 -11.84 -0.45 7.53
CA ILE A 168 -12.42 -0.30 8.88
C ILE A 168 -11.86 -1.37 9.82
N GLY A 169 -11.81 -2.63 9.37
CA GLY A 169 -11.23 -3.74 10.13
C GLY A 169 -9.77 -3.50 10.46
N LEU A 170 -8.96 -3.13 9.45
CA LEU A 170 -7.54 -2.81 9.63
C LEU A 170 -7.32 -1.61 10.57
N TYR A 171 -8.16 -0.57 10.47
CA TYR A 171 -8.09 0.59 11.36
C TYR A 171 -8.34 0.21 12.82
N LEU A 172 -9.42 -0.53 13.08
CA LEU A 172 -9.76 -1.02 14.42
C LEU A 172 -8.73 -2.02 14.94
N LEU A 173 -8.18 -2.87 14.07
CA LEU A 173 -7.06 -3.74 14.41
C LEU A 173 -5.83 -2.93 14.80
N GLY A 174 -5.50 -1.87 14.07
CA GLY A 174 -4.41 -0.94 14.42
C GLY A 174 -4.62 -0.29 15.81
N ARG A 175 -5.87 0.09 16.14
CA ARG A 175 -6.25 0.58 17.48
C ARG A 175 -6.06 -0.49 18.54
N TYR A 176 -6.60 -1.68 18.32
CA TYR A 176 -6.49 -2.81 19.25
C TYR A 176 -5.03 -3.21 19.50
N VAL A 177 -4.20 -3.26 18.44
CA VAL A 177 -2.78 -3.57 18.55
C VAL A 177 -2.06 -2.51 19.38
N ARG A 178 -2.35 -1.22 19.18
CA ARG A 178 -1.75 -0.14 19.97
C ARG A 178 -2.13 -0.20 21.44
N LEU A 179 -3.42 -0.37 21.74
CA LEU A 179 -3.96 -0.26 23.09
C LEU A 179 -3.69 -1.49 23.95
N TYR A 180 -3.77 -2.69 23.36
CA TYR A 180 -3.78 -3.94 24.13
C TYR A 180 -2.63 -4.88 23.77
N MET A 181 -2.34 -5.10 22.48
CA MET A 181 -1.30 -6.07 22.10
C MET A 181 0.12 -5.54 22.34
N ALA A 182 0.40 -4.28 21.99
CA ALA A 182 1.74 -3.71 22.11
C ALA A 182 2.23 -3.65 23.57
N PRO A 183 1.41 -3.24 24.57
CA PRO A 183 1.80 -3.32 25.98
C PRO A 183 2.01 -4.76 26.46
N ARG A 184 1.15 -5.70 26.07
CA ARG A 184 1.28 -7.12 26.46
C ARG A 184 2.53 -7.78 25.90
N LEU A 185 2.90 -7.40 24.68
CA LEU A 185 4.08 -7.94 24.00
C LEU A 185 5.31 -7.04 24.23
N SER A 186 5.32 -6.19 25.25
CA SER A 186 6.42 -5.26 25.53
C SER A 186 7.73 -5.98 25.86
N ALA A 187 7.65 -7.13 26.54
CA ALA A 187 8.80 -7.97 26.85
C ALA A 187 9.35 -8.76 25.64
N CYS A 188 8.56 -8.92 24.57
CA CYS A 188 9.01 -9.63 23.37
C CYS A 188 10.06 -8.81 22.62
N PRO A 189 11.26 -9.37 22.35
CA PRO A 189 12.28 -8.68 21.57
C PRO A 189 11.75 -8.33 20.17
N ARG A 190 12.12 -7.16 19.66
CA ARG A 190 11.62 -6.71 18.34
C ARG A 190 11.94 -7.71 17.22
N SER A 191 13.06 -8.43 17.30
CA SER A 191 13.49 -9.42 16.30
C SER A 191 12.46 -10.53 16.09
N TYR A 192 11.69 -10.91 17.11
CA TYR A 192 10.61 -11.90 16.97
C TYR A 192 9.57 -11.49 15.94
N PHE A 193 9.18 -10.21 15.91
CA PHE A 193 8.23 -9.72 14.91
C PHE A 193 8.83 -9.72 13.51
N LEU A 194 10.13 -9.47 13.39
CA LEU A 194 10.82 -9.57 12.10
C LEU A 194 10.89 -11.03 11.63
N TYR A 195 11.21 -11.98 12.52
CA TYR A 195 11.21 -13.41 12.19
C TYR A 195 9.82 -13.92 11.82
N PHE A 196 8.79 -13.49 12.55
CA PHE A 196 7.41 -13.83 12.21
C PHE A 196 7.01 -13.29 10.85
N TRP A 197 7.31 -12.01 10.56
CA TRP A 197 7.09 -11.42 9.24
C TRP A 197 7.82 -12.23 8.16
N THR A 198 9.11 -12.52 8.33
CA THR A 198 9.89 -13.34 7.39
C THR A 198 9.27 -14.72 7.20
N GLY A 199 8.81 -15.37 8.27
CA GLY A 199 8.11 -16.65 8.22
C GLY A 199 6.83 -16.59 7.38
N CYS A 200 6.01 -15.54 7.53
CA CYS A 200 4.82 -15.31 6.69
C CYS A 200 5.19 -15.16 5.22
N ILE A 201 6.26 -14.43 4.90
CA ILE A 201 6.73 -14.22 3.52
C ILE A 201 7.23 -15.53 2.93
N VAL A 202 8.09 -16.25 3.65
CA VAL A 202 8.65 -17.54 3.19
C VAL A 202 7.53 -18.56 2.97
N LEU A 203 6.59 -18.68 3.91
CA LEU A 203 5.44 -19.57 3.77
C LEU A 203 4.64 -19.22 2.50
N SER A 204 4.24 -17.96 2.35
CA SER A 204 3.43 -17.52 1.20
C SER A 204 4.16 -17.69 -0.12
N ALA A 205 5.46 -17.36 -0.17
CA ALA A 205 6.28 -17.46 -1.36
C ALA A 205 6.46 -18.92 -1.78
N LEU A 206 6.83 -19.80 -0.85
CA LEU A 206 7.01 -21.22 -1.13
C LEU A 206 5.68 -21.90 -1.53
N THR A 207 4.57 -21.55 -0.90
CA THR A 207 3.25 -22.07 -1.31
C THR A 207 2.92 -21.68 -2.76
N LEU A 208 3.12 -20.41 -3.14
CA LEU A 208 2.84 -19.97 -4.51
C LEU A 208 3.82 -20.54 -5.53
N TRP A 209 5.10 -20.60 -5.18
CA TRP A 209 6.14 -21.13 -6.06
C TRP A 209 5.95 -22.62 -6.32
N THR A 210 5.71 -23.41 -5.28
CA THR A 210 5.42 -24.86 -5.42
C THR A 210 4.11 -25.10 -6.18
N ALA A 211 3.07 -24.29 -5.94
CA ALA A 211 1.83 -24.34 -6.71
C ALA A 211 2.05 -24.02 -8.21
N GLY A 212 3.12 -23.32 -8.57
CA GLY A 212 3.51 -23.06 -9.96
C GLY A 212 3.86 -24.31 -10.75
N PHE A 213 4.20 -25.42 -10.10
CA PHE A 213 4.42 -26.72 -10.74
C PHE A 213 3.17 -27.60 -10.73
N ALA A 214 2.07 -27.13 -10.13
CA ALA A 214 0.78 -27.80 -10.15
C ALA A 214 -0.05 -27.34 -11.37
N PRO A 215 -1.14 -28.06 -11.72
CA PRO A 215 -2.03 -27.63 -12.80
C PRO A 215 -2.54 -26.19 -12.61
N GLN A 216 -2.76 -25.47 -13.72
CA GLN A 216 -3.14 -24.05 -13.70
C GLN A 216 -4.38 -23.74 -12.83
N ILE A 217 -5.29 -24.70 -12.64
CA ILE A 217 -6.45 -24.56 -11.76
C ILE A 217 -6.06 -24.36 -10.29
N VAL A 218 -4.98 -25.02 -9.83
CA VAL A 218 -4.51 -24.96 -8.44
C VAL A 218 -3.88 -23.60 -8.15
N ILE A 219 -2.87 -23.20 -8.93
CA ILE A 219 -2.25 -21.87 -8.79
C ILE A 219 -3.26 -20.75 -9.07
N GLY A 220 -4.19 -20.95 -10.01
CA GLY A 220 -5.25 -20.01 -10.33
C GLY A 220 -6.21 -19.76 -9.16
N ALA A 221 -6.41 -20.73 -8.28
CA ALA A 221 -7.17 -20.57 -7.05
C ALA A 221 -6.33 -19.94 -5.92
N LEU A 222 -5.07 -20.36 -5.77
CA LEU A 222 -4.21 -19.93 -4.66
C LEU A 222 -3.70 -18.49 -4.80
N VAL A 223 -3.38 -18.03 -6.01
CA VAL A 223 -2.87 -16.68 -6.25
C VAL A 223 -3.83 -15.59 -5.75
N PRO A 224 -5.13 -15.61 -6.11
CA PRO A 224 -6.14 -14.74 -5.52
C PRO A 224 -6.17 -14.72 -3.99
N MET A 225 -6.01 -15.88 -3.36
CA MET A 225 -6.05 -16.02 -1.90
C MET A 225 -4.79 -15.45 -1.25
N ALA A 226 -3.61 -15.80 -1.79
CA ALA A 226 -2.32 -15.37 -1.28
C ALA A 226 -2.07 -13.87 -1.47
N THR A 227 -2.69 -13.25 -2.46
CA THR A 227 -2.48 -11.83 -2.81
C THR A 227 -3.62 -10.90 -2.37
N ALA A 228 -4.64 -11.44 -1.68
CA ALA A 228 -5.69 -10.64 -1.08
C ALA A 228 -5.16 -9.84 0.12
N TYR A 229 -5.55 -8.57 0.25
CA TYR A 229 -5.28 -7.78 1.46
C TYR A 229 -6.12 -8.26 2.66
N THR A 230 -7.22 -8.99 2.40
CA THR A 230 -7.98 -9.67 3.46
C THR A 230 -7.36 -10.99 3.91
N ASN A 231 -6.28 -11.47 3.28
CA ASN A 231 -5.63 -12.71 3.70
C ASN A 231 -5.08 -12.56 5.14
N PRO A 232 -5.44 -13.46 6.08
CA PRO A 232 -4.94 -13.41 7.45
C PRO A 232 -3.41 -13.38 7.58
N ILE A 233 -2.68 -14.06 6.68
CA ILE A 233 -1.21 -14.04 6.66
C ILE A 233 -0.70 -12.65 6.27
N THR A 234 -1.30 -12.01 5.26
CA THR A 234 -0.97 -10.64 4.86
C THR A 234 -1.21 -9.65 6.00
N ILE A 235 -2.39 -9.71 6.63
CA ILE A 235 -2.75 -8.86 7.77
C ILE A 235 -1.79 -9.08 8.94
N ALA A 236 -1.53 -10.33 9.31
CA ALA A 236 -0.62 -10.68 10.40
C ALA A 236 0.82 -10.19 10.12
N SER A 237 1.28 -10.29 8.87
CA SER A 237 2.58 -9.78 8.45
C SER A 237 2.66 -8.25 8.60
N GLY A 238 1.58 -7.53 8.26
CA GLY A 238 1.48 -6.08 8.45
C GLY A 238 1.51 -5.68 9.93
N VAL A 239 0.79 -6.41 10.79
CA VAL A 239 0.83 -6.21 12.25
C VAL A 239 2.23 -6.48 12.81
N ALA A 240 2.93 -7.50 12.31
CA ALA A 240 4.29 -7.80 12.73
C ALA A 240 5.27 -6.66 12.39
N LEU A 241 5.23 -6.13 11.16
CA LEU A 241 6.04 -4.96 10.82
C LEU A 241 5.65 -3.72 11.65
N LEU A 242 4.35 -3.49 11.88
CA LEU A 242 3.89 -2.41 12.75
C LEU A 242 4.51 -2.50 14.15
N LEU A 243 4.47 -3.68 14.76
CA LEU A 243 5.05 -3.96 16.08
C LEU A 243 6.59 -3.86 16.08
N TYR A 244 7.25 -4.31 15.01
CA TYR A 244 8.71 -4.16 14.86
C TYR A 244 9.10 -2.67 14.87
N PHE A 245 8.49 -1.86 14.01
CA PHE A 245 8.82 -0.44 13.86
C PHE A 245 8.27 0.46 14.97
N SER A 246 7.27 0.02 15.73
CA SER A 246 6.80 0.75 16.91
C SER A 246 7.83 0.76 18.04
N ARG A 247 8.78 -0.20 18.04
CA ARG A 247 9.85 -0.35 19.03
C ARG A 247 11.18 0.27 18.58
N ILE A 248 11.21 0.93 17.42
CA ILE A 248 12.39 1.65 16.95
C ILE A 248 12.28 3.11 17.39
N HIS A 249 13.14 3.50 18.33
CA HIS A 249 13.26 4.88 18.79
C HIS A 249 14.37 5.58 18.02
N PHE A 250 13.98 6.28 16.96
CA PHE A 250 14.89 7.07 16.13
C PHE A 250 14.16 8.31 15.61
N THR A 251 14.88 9.43 15.55
CA THR A 251 14.38 10.67 14.94
C THR A 251 15.39 11.17 13.92
N SER A 252 14.89 11.56 12.75
CA SER A 252 15.72 12.16 11.69
C SER A 252 14.89 13.13 10.88
N ARG A 253 15.45 14.31 10.63
CA ARG A 253 14.82 15.34 9.78
C ARG A 253 14.60 14.81 8.36
N ILE A 254 15.58 14.09 7.81
CA ILE A 254 15.50 13.50 6.47
C ILE A 254 14.40 12.45 6.42
N VAL A 255 14.35 11.53 7.40
CA VAL A 255 13.31 10.49 7.44
C VAL A 255 11.92 11.12 7.59
N ASN A 256 11.76 12.11 8.45
CA ASN A 256 10.47 12.78 8.61
C ASN A 256 10.04 13.51 7.33
N TRP A 257 10.99 14.13 6.62
CA TRP A 257 10.73 14.79 5.34
C TRP A 257 10.34 13.80 4.24
N LEU A 258 11.09 12.71 4.08
CA LEU A 258 10.78 11.63 3.15
C LEU A 258 9.42 10.99 3.45
N ALA A 259 9.12 10.73 4.72
CA ALA A 259 7.85 10.13 5.13
C ALA A 259 6.67 11.07 4.88
N ALA A 260 6.82 12.37 5.14
CA ALA A 260 5.77 13.37 4.88
C ALA A 260 5.40 13.45 3.38
N GLY A 261 6.38 13.37 2.48
CA GLY A 261 6.15 13.37 1.03
C GLY A 261 5.85 12.00 0.42
N SER A 262 6.00 10.91 1.16
CA SER A 262 5.91 9.53 0.64
C SER A 262 4.61 9.24 -0.12
N PHE A 263 3.46 9.76 0.35
CA PHE A 263 2.18 9.51 -0.31
C PHE A 263 2.12 10.05 -1.75
N MET A 264 2.87 11.13 -2.05
CA MET A 264 2.97 11.64 -3.42
C MET A 264 3.59 10.62 -4.36
N ALA A 265 4.49 9.75 -3.88
CA ALA A 265 5.07 8.69 -4.71
C ALA A 265 4.01 7.71 -5.22
N TYR A 266 3.00 7.36 -4.41
CA TYR A 266 1.86 6.57 -4.89
C TYR A 266 1.09 7.31 -5.99
N LEU A 267 0.74 8.58 -5.75
CA LEU A 267 -0.06 9.36 -6.68
C LEU A 267 0.64 9.59 -8.03
N THR A 268 1.96 9.80 -8.04
CA THR A 268 2.70 10.04 -9.28
C THR A 268 2.84 8.77 -10.13
N HIS A 269 3.36 7.67 -9.56
CA HIS A 269 3.65 6.48 -10.37
C HIS A 269 2.39 5.65 -10.71
N GLN A 270 1.33 5.74 -9.89
CA GLN A 270 0.05 5.09 -10.19
C GLN A 270 -0.92 5.97 -10.96
N GLN A 271 -0.53 7.20 -11.31
CA GLN A 271 -1.34 8.00 -12.22
C GLN A 271 -1.54 7.22 -13.53
N VAL A 272 -2.79 7.16 -14.01
CA VAL A 272 -3.19 6.39 -15.21
C VAL A 272 -2.34 6.72 -16.43
N LEU A 273 -1.85 7.96 -16.52
CA LEU A 273 -1.01 8.43 -17.60
C LEU A 273 0.47 8.06 -17.44
N VAL A 274 0.98 7.98 -16.21
CA VAL A 274 2.41 7.74 -15.91
C VAL A 274 2.69 6.25 -15.77
N ARG A 275 1.74 5.51 -15.19
CA ARG A 275 1.84 4.09 -14.86
C ARG A 275 2.26 3.21 -16.05
N PRO A 276 1.79 3.40 -17.30
CA PRO A 276 2.25 2.61 -18.43
C PRO A 276 3.77 2.73 -18.69
N TYR A 277 4.33 3.94 -18.55
CA TYR A 277 5.77 4.17 -18.70
C TYR A 277 6.59 3.51 -17.59
N TYR A 278 6.06 3.50 -16.36
CA TYR A 278 6.67 2.79 -15.24
C TYR A 278 6.75 1.28 -15.50
N PHE A 279 5.70 0.66 -16.01
CA PHE A 279 5.75 -0.76 -16.33
C PHE A 279 6.64 -1.05 -17.54
N GLU A 280 6.64 -0.16 -18.52
CA GLU A 280 7.43 -0.31 -19.73
C GLU A 280 8.94 -0.24 -19.45
N ILE A 281 9.40 0.70 -18.63
CA ILE A 281 10.82 0.80 -18.31
C ILE A 281 11.32 -0.45 -17.56
N ILE A 282 10.50 -1.03 -16.69
CA ILE A 282 10.85 -2.24 -15.94
C ILE A 282 10.91 -3.46 -16.87
N ARG A 283 9.94 -3.63 -17.78
CA ARG A 283 9.99 -4.68 -18.81
C ARG A 283 11.21 -4.54 -19.72
N ARG A 284 11.61 -3.30 -20.05
CA ARG A 284 12.82 -3.08 -20.85
C ARG A 284 14.08 -3.53 -20.11
N PHE A 285 14.19 -3.24 -18.82
CA PHE A 285 15.31 -3.72 -18.02
C PHE A 285 15.35 -5.25 -17.93
N ASP A 286 14.20 -5.89 -17.74
CA ASP A 286 14.09 -7.35 -17.69
C ASP A 286 14.57 -8.00 -19.01
N ASN A 287 14.18 -7.43 -20.15
CA ASN A 287 14.59 -7.94 -21.48
C ASN A 287 16.05 -7.64 -21.86
N GLN A 288 16.66 -6.58 -21.31
CA GLN A 288 17.97 -6.08 -21.76
C GLN A 288 19.12 -6.41 -20.81
N PHE A 289 18.84 -6.62 -19.53
CA PHE A 289 19.87 -6.75 -18.51
C PHE A 289 19.88 -8.15 -17.90
N ALA A 290 21.08 -8.63 -17.56
CA ALA A 290 21.21 -9.78 -16.66
C ALA A 290 20.54 -9.49 -15.31
N THR A 291 20.10 -10.53 -14.61
CA THR A 291 19.28 -10.44 -13.38
C THR A 291 19.84 -9.46 -12.33
N SER A 292 21.16 -9.46 -12.09
CA SER A 292 21.78 -8.55 -11.10
C SER A 292 21.65 -7.07 -11.50
N LEU A 293 21.88 -6.76 -12.77
CA LEU A 293 21.76 -5.41 -13.30
C LEU A 293 20.28 -4.99 -13.44
N PHE A 294 19.39 -5.91 -13.78
CA PHE A 294 17.93 -5.69 -13.74
C PHE A 294 17.48 -5.25 -12.34
N ILE A 295 17.90 -5.98 -11.29
CA ILE A 295 17.57 -5.66 -9.89
C ILE A 295 18.11 -4.28 -9.52
N LEU A 296 19.37 -3.99 -9.86
CA LEU A 296 20.00 -2.71 -9.55
C LEU A 296 19.31 -1.53 -10.27
N ALA A 297 19.03 -1.68 -11.57
CA ALA A 297 18.37 -0.65 -12.38
C ALA A 297 16.93 -0.39 -11.91
N THR A 298 16.19 -1.45 -11.58
CA THR A 298 14.83 -1.35 -11.04
C THR A 298 14.83 -0.67 -9.67
N PHE A 299 15.72 -1.08 -8.76
CA PHE A 299 15.88 -0.44 -7.45
C PHE A 299 16.25 1.05 -7.58
N GLY A 300 17.22 1.37 -8.44
CA GLY A 300 17.61 2.75 -8.73
C GLY A 300 16.44 3.59 -9.25
N THR A 301 15.64 3.02 -10.15
CA THR A 301 14.44 3.68 -10.70
C THR A 301 13.37 3.91 -9.64
N ILE A 302 13.10 2.92 -8.78
CA ILE A 302 12.15 3.05 -7.66
C ILE A 302 12.60 4.15 -6.70
N CYS A 303 13.88 4.16 -6.31
CA CYS A 303 14.44 5.20 -5.44
C CYS A 303 14.35 6.60 -6.09
N LEU A 304 14.68 6.70 -7.37
CA LEU A 304 14.59 7.95 -8.12
C LEU A 304 13.16 8.48 -8.16
N ILE A 305 12.19 7.65 -8.55
CA ILE A 305 10.77 8.03 -8.60
C ILE A 305 10.27 8.45 -7.21
N PHE A 306 10.65 7.70 -6.17
CA PHE A 306 10.29 8.04 -4.80
C PHE A 306 10.82 9.43 -4.39
N ILE A 307 12.12 9.69 -4.61
CA ILE A 307 12.76 10.97 -4.26
C ILE A 307 12.14 12.12 -5.06
N LEU A 308 11.99 11.97 -6.39
CA LEU A 308 11.37 12.99 -7.24
C LEU A 308 9.94 13.31 -6.79
N SER A 309 9.18 12.30 -6.38
CA SER A 309 7.82 12.48 -5.88
C SER A 309 7.78 13.20 -4.54
N VAL A 310 8.71 12.89 -3.63
CA VAL A 310 8.85 13.65 -2.37
C VAL A 310 9.20 15.11 -2.65
N CYS A 311 10.13 15.38 -3.57
CA CYS A 311 10.46 16.74 -4.00
C CYS A 311 9.22 17.46 -4.57
N LEU A 312 8.43 16.78 -5.41
CA LEU A 312 7.19 17.30 -5.95
C LEU A 312 6.15 17.64 -4.86
N ASP A 313 6.07 16.82 -3.81
CA ASP A 313 5.18 17.10 -2.67
C ASP A 313 5.55 18.40 -1.93
N ASN A 314 6.84 18.76 -1.88
CA ASN A 314 7.25 20.03 -1.28
C ASN A 314 6.75 21.23 -2.09
N ILE A 315 6.78 21.14 -3.42
CA ILE A 315 6.22 22.18 -4.30
C ILE A 315 4.72 22.30 -4.06
N ARG A 316 4.00 21.17 -3.98
CA ARG A 316 2.59 21.15 -3.62
C ARG A 316 2.33 21.82 -2.27
N LEU A 317 3.15 21.55 -1.24
CA LEU A 317 2.98 22.16 0.08
C LEU A 317 3.09 23.68 0.04
N LEU A 318 3.97 24.23 -0.80
CA LEU A 318 4.06 25.68 -1.02
C LEU A 318 2.78 26.21 -1.69
N ALA A 319 2.30 25.55 -2.74
CA ALA A 319 1.04 25.92 -3.41
C ALA A 319 -0.15 25.87 -2.44
N TRP A 320 -0.26 24.82 -1.62
CA TRP A 320 -1.31 24.70 -0.61
C TRP A 320 -1.27 25.83 0.42
N LYS A 321 -0.08 26.21 0.90
CA LYS A 321 0.07 27.32 1.87
C LYS A 321 -0.42 28.64 1.31
N SER A 322 -0.17 28.91 0.02
CA SER A 322 -0.67 30.11 -0.66
C SER A 322 -2.19 30.13 -0.73
N ILE A 323 -2.81 29.01 -1.12
CA ILE A 323 -4.27 28.86 -1.15
C ILE A 323 -4.87 29.01 0.25
N GLU A 324 -4.24 28.41 1.26
CA GLU A 324 -4.74 28.46 2.64
C GLU A 324 -4.74 29.89 3.21
N ARG A 325 -3.83 30.78 2.76
CA ARG A 325 -3.84 32.19 3.15
C ARG A 325 -5.05 32.95 2.59
N LEU A 326 -5.55 32.58 1.41
CA LEU A 326 -6.70 33.21 0.78
C LEU A 326 -8.02 32.95 1.54
N PHE A 327 -8.13 31.81 2.23
CA PHE A 327 -9.31 31.43 3.01
C PHE A 327 -9.29 31.88 4.48
N ARG A 328 -8.24 32.59 4.91
CA ARG A 328 -8.12 33.13 6.28
C ARG A 328 -8.54 34.60 6.40
N HIS A 329 -9.02 35.17 5.30
CA HIS A 329 -9.66 36.49 5.23
C HIS A 329 -11.16 36.32 5.00
#